data_AF-A0AAN6Q4S7-F1
#
_entry.id   AF-A0AAN6Q4S7-F1
#
_cell.length_a   1.000
_cell.length_b   1.000
_cell.length_c   1.000
_cell.angle_alpha   90.00
_cell.angle_beta   90.00
_cell.angle_gamma   90.00
#
_symmetry.space_group_name_H-M   'P 1'
#
loop_
_entity.id
_entity.type
_entity.pdbx_description
1 polymer ?
#
loop_
_entity_poly.entity_id
_entity_poly.type
_entity_poly.pdbx_seq_one_letter_code
_entity_poly.pdbx_strand_id
1 'polypeptide(L)'
;MLPFSSPGSQVTPRHHVGGYANGYPRGKTFDISPHRYQPRGTVPAYRRRSQSLLRLAALAAFVFLVIWITWTRGSSVLSVFSLGLLSSPGDFELETVRYHDLSNVQGTARGWEREERILLCVPLRDAETHLPMFFSHLRNLTYPHHLIDVAFLVSDSTDNTLEVLVRNMEAIQAAEEEAVHFGEVSIIEKDFGQTVNQDVESRHGFAAQAGRRKLMARARNWLLSAALRPYHSWVYWRDVDVETAPFSILEDLMRHNKDVIVPNVWRPLPEWLGGEQPYDLNSWQESDTALQLADTLDEDAVIVEGYAEYATYRPHLAYLRDPYGDPDMEMELDGVGGVSILAKAKVFRYGVHFPAFSFEKHAETEGFGKMARTMGLSVIGLPHYTIWHAYEPSEDDIKHMEQMKREQLAREQEEKEKAEKAQKLKESFGDATGQWEQDKTAMQNIAVQEKKKGAAAAAAAAVVKDKTGAQAAAGKVEELGEQNGGLEAKT
;
A
#
# COMPACT_ATOMS: atom_id res chain seq x y z
N MET A 1 50.52 -89.43 81.40
CA MET A 1 49.44 -89.75 82.34
C MET A 1 48.36 -88.69 82.20
N LEU A 2 47.19 -89.06 81.68
CA LEU A 2 45.93 -88.34 81.97
C LEU A 2 45.50 -88.72 83.40
N PRO A 3 44.69 -87.90 84.11
CA PRO A 3 43.23 -88.01 83.94
C PRO A 3 42.38 -86.71 84.13
N PHE A 4 41.23 -86.70 83.42
CA PHE A 4 39.85 -86.30 83.81
C PHE A 4 39.60 -84.94 84.51
N SER A 5 38.94 -83.93 83.91
CA SER A 5 37.50 -83.73 83.53
C SER A 5 36.52 -83.38 84.67
N SER A 6 35.87 -82.22 84.61
CA SER A 6 34.40 -82.07 84.73
C SER A 6 33.90 -80.61 84.55
N PRO A 7 32.59 -80.40 84.23
CA PRO A 7 32.11 -79.29 83.39
C PRO A 7 31.00 -78.41 84.00
N GLY A 8 30.56 -77.36 83.28
CA GLY A 8 29.28 -76.67 83.49
C GLY A 8 29.21 -75.34 82.71
N SER A 9 28.36 -75.22 81.66
CA SER A 9 27.00 -74.60 81.72
C SER A 9 27.05 -73.07 81.56
N GLN A 10 26.26 -72.34 80.76
CA GLN A 10 25.36 -72.52 79.61
C GLN A 10 24.91 -71.08 79.21
N VAL A 11 24.69 -70.84 77.91
CA VAL A 11 23.73 -69.88 77.30
C VAL A 11 24.00 -68.35 77.27
N THR A 12 23.88 -67.85 76.03
CA THR A 12 23.84 -66.51 75.36
C THR A 12 22.71 -65.55 75.81
N PRO A 13 22.38 -64.45 75.09
CA PRO A 13 23.12 -63.26 74.59
C PRO A 13 22.38 -61.92 74.90
N ARG A 14 22.96 -60.74 74.60
CA ARG A 14 22.33 -59.63 73.80
C ARG A 14 22.95 -58.23 73.98
N HIS A 15 22.93 -57.52 72.83
CA HIS A 15 22.62 -56.10 72.57
C HIS A 15 23.68 -54.99 72.71
N HIS A 16 24.00 -54.43 71.53
CA HIS A 16 23.94 -53.03 71.11
C HIS A 16 24.30 -51.91 72.10
N VAL A 17 25.31 -51.11 71.76
CA VAL A 17 25.27 -49.64 71.87
C VAL A 17 26.11 -49.02 70.75
N GLY A 18 25.49 -48.13 69.96
CA GLY A 18 26.19 -47.19 69.08
C GLY A 18 26.46 -45.89 69.81
N GLY A 19 27.54 -45.19 69.43
CA GLY A 19 27.87 -43.86 69.94
C GLY A 19 28.54 -43.03 68.85
N TYR A 20 27.84 -42.01 68.37
CA TYR A 20 28.39 -40.89 67.61
C TYR A 20 29.08 -39.91 68.57
N ALA A 21 30.27 -39.41 68.22
CA ALA A 21 30.75 -38.10 68.67
C ALA A 21 31.89 -37.56 67.79
N ASN A 22 31.54 -36.51 67.05
CA ASN A 22 32.29 -35.37 66.50
C ASN A 22 33.81 -35.24 66.74
N GLY A 23 34.52 -34.85 65.66
CA GLY A 23 35.77 -34.08 65.77
C GLY A 23 36.66 -34.09 64.52
N TYR A 24 36.41 -33.15 63.59
CA TYR A 24 37.27 -32.60 62.51
C TYR A 24 38.45 -33.42 61.92
N PRO A 25 38.54 -33.54 60.58
CA PRO A 25 39.82 -33.74 59.91
C PRO A 25 40.33 -32.44 59.25
N ARG A 26 41.54 -32.03 59.65
CA ARG A 26 42.45 -31.24 58.82
C ARG A 26 43.02 -32.16 57.72
N GLY A 27 43.15 -31.63 56.51
CA GLY A 27 44.07 -32.20 55.51
C GLY A 27 43.47 -32.35 54.13
N LYS A 28 44.02 -31.62 53.17
CA LYS A 28 43.78 -31.79 51.73
C LYS A 28 44.26 -33.17 51.30
N THR A 29 43.33 -34.10 51.11
CA THR A 29 43.58 -35.36 50.39
C THR A 29 42.26 -35.79 49.75
N PHE A 30 42.22 -35.77 48.42
CA PHE A 30 41.13 -36.39 47.66
C PHE A 30 41.28 -37.90 47.80
N ASP A 31 40.43 -38.52 48.61
CA ASP A 31 40.31 -39.97 48.72
C ASP A 31 39.24 -40.43 47.71
N ILE A 32 39.70 -40.93 46.57
CA ILE A 32 38.84 -41.50 45.52
C ILE A 32 38.47 -42.91 45.98
N SER A 33 37.31 -43.04 46.65
CA SER A 33 36.75 -44.36 46.97
C SER A 33 36.32 -45.06 45.66
N PRO A 34 36.76 -46.30 45.37
CA PRO A 34 36.31 -47.01 44.19
C PRO A 34 34.83 -47.37 44.37
N HIS A 35 33.99 -46.81 43.51
CA HIS A 35 32.57 -47.09 43.41
C HIS A 35 32.30 -48.61 43.40
N ARG A 36 31.76 -49.14 44.50
CA ARG A 36 31.03 -50.41 44.48
C ARG A 36 29.64 -50.13 43.87
N TYR A 37 29.53 -50.38 42.56
CA TYR A 37 28.26 -50.43 41.85
C TYR A 37 27.37 -51.51 42.51
N GLN A 38 26.34 -51.08 43.24
CA GLN A 38 25.24 -51.97 43.64
C GLN A 38 24.11 -51.80 42.62
N PRO A 39 23.77 -52.83 41.81
CA PRO A 39 22.58 -52.76 40.99
C PRO A 39 21.37 -52.67 41.93
N ARG A 40 20.52 -51.64 41.74
CA ARG A 40 19.21 -51.57 42.37
C ARG A 40 18.48 -52.87 42.04
N GLY A 41 18.22 -53.69 43.06
CA GLY A 41 17.49 -54.94 42.92
C GLY A 41 16.19 -54.70 42.14
N THR A 42 16.03 -55.42 41.04
CA THR A 42 14.83 -55.38 40.21
C THR A 42 13.61 -55.66 41.09
N VAL A 43 12.70 -54.70 41.18
CA VAL A 43 11.43 -54.85 41.90
C VAL A 43 10.72 -56.11 41.37
N PRO A 44 10.28 -57.05 42.23
CA PRO A 44 9.71 -58.31 41.78
C PRO A 44 8.60 -58.10 40.74
N ALA A 45 8.62 -58.84 39.63
CA ALA A 45 7.71 -58.65 38.49
C ALA A 45 6.21 -58.62 38.88
N TYR A 46 5.86 -59.28 40.00
CA TYR A 46 4.52 -59.27 40.57
C TYR A 46 4.08 -57.88 41.09
N ARG A 47 4.97 -57.12 41.74
CA ARG A 47 4.69 -55.75 42.21
C ARG A 47 4.57 -54.75 41.06
N ARG A 48 5.31 -54.96 39.96
CA ARG A 48 5.12 -54.17 38.72
C ARG A 48 3.75 -54.46 38.11
N ARG A 49 3.34 -55.73 37.97
CA ARG A 49 2.03 -56.09 37.43
C ARG A 49 0.86 -55.52 38.25
N SER A 50 0.91 -55.58 39.59
CA SER A 50 -0.18 -55.04 40.41
C SER A 50 -0.27 -53.52 40.33
N GLN A 51 0.85 -52.80 40.27
CA GLN A 51 0.87 -51.35 40.07
C GLN A 51 0.41 -50.96 38.65
N SER A 52 0.76 -51.75 37.62
CA SER A 52 0.26 -51.55 36.25
C SER A 52 -1.24 -51.75 36.17
N LEU A 53 -1.78 -52.79 36.82
CA LEU A 53 -3.22 -53.07 36.86
C LEU A 53 -3.99 -51.98 37.61
N LEU A 54 -3.45 -51.47 38.72
CA LEU A 54 -4.04 -50.33 39.44
C LEU A 54 -4.05 -49.05 38.61
N ARG A 55 -2.97 -48.77 37.86
CA ARG A 55 -2.89 -47.62 36.95
C ARG A 55 -3.87 -47.76 35.78
N LEU A 56 -4.00 -48.95 35.21
CA LEU A 56 -4.97 -49.23 34.15
C LEU A 56 -6.41 -49.11 34.66
N ALA A 57 -6.70 -49.58 35.88
CA ALA A 57 -8.01 -49.42 36.49
C ALA A 57 -8.33 -47.94 36.79
N ALA A 58 -7.36 -47.16 37.27
CA ALA A 58 -7.51 -45.72 37.49
C ALA A 58 -7.74 -44.96 36.16
N LEU A 59 -7.01 -45.32 35.10
CA LEU A 59 -7.21 -44.74 33.77
C LEU A 59 -8.59 -45.08 33.21
N ALA A 60 -9.02 -46.34 33.35
CA ALA A 60 -10.35 -46.78 32.91
C ALA A 60 -11.47 -46.06 33.68
N ALA A 61 -11.31 -45.87 34.99
CA ALA A 61 -12.26 -45.10 35.80
C ALA A 61 -12.33 -43.63 35.39
N PHE A 62 -11.19 -43.01 35.06
CA PHE A 62 -11.13 -41.64 34.56
C PHE A 62 -11.81 -41.49 33.20
N VAL A 63 -11.54 -42.40 32.25
CA VAL A 63 -12.19 -42.42 30.94
C VAL A 63 -13.70 -42.62 31.09
N PHE A 64 -14.13 -43.51 31.97
CA PHE A 64 -15.55 -43.72 32.26
C PHE A 64 -16.23 -42.47 32.85
N LEU A 65 -15.54 -41.75 33.74
CA LEU A 65 -16.03 -40.49 34.31
C LEU A 65 -16.19 -39.41 33.23
N VAL A 66 -15.22 -39.27 32.33
CA VAL A 66 -15.27 -38.32 31.21
C VAL A 66 -16.43 -38.66 30.27
N ILE A 67 -16.61 -39.94 29.91
CA ILE A 67 -17.72 -40.39 29.07
C ILE A 67 -19.06 -40.14 29.77
N TRP A 68 -19.18 -40.43 31.07
CA TRP A 68 -20.41 -40.19 31.84
C TRP A 68 -20.78 -38.70 31.95
N ILE A 69 -19.79 -37.82 32.16
CA ILE A 69 -19.99 -36.36 32.18
C ILE A 69 -20.42 -35.84 30.81
N THR A 70 -19.84 -36.36 29.72
CA THR A 70 -20.19 -35.93 28.35
C THR A 70 -21.57 -36.43 27.91
N TRP A 71 -21.96 -37.65 28.28
CA TRP A 71 -23.26 -38.21 27.92
C TRP A 71 -24.42 -37.55 28.67
N THR A 72 -24.20 -37.09 29.91
CA THR A 72 -25.23 -36.40 30.71
C THR A 72 -25.38 -34.91 30.38
N ARG A 73 -24.42 -34.29 29.66
CA ARG A 73 -24.39 -32.85 29.35
C ARG A 73 -24.44 -32.47 27.86
N GLY A 74 -24.68 -33.44 26.96
CA GLY A 74 -25.03 -33.17 25.56
C GLY A 74 -24.04 -32.31 24.78
N SER A 75 -22.74 -32.35 25.11
CA SER A 75 -21.71 -31.50 24.48
C SER A 75 -20.65 -32.35 23.76
N SER A 76 -20.33 -31.96 22.52
CA SER A 76 -19.45 -32.63 21.56
C SER A 76 -17.97 -32.65 22.00
N VAL A 77 -17.32 -33.81 21.98
CA VAL A 77 -16.00 -34.09 22.60
C VAL A 77 -14.79 -33.72 21.71
N LEU A 78 -14.98 -33.02 20.58
CA LEU A 78 -13.90 -32.81 19.61
C LEU A 78 -13.03 -31.54 19.82
N SER A 79 -13.29 -30.74 20.85
CA SER A 79 -12.56 -29.48 21.09
C SER A 79 -11.56 -29.50 22.25
N VAL A 80 -11.44 -30.60 23.01
CA VAL A 80 -10.57 -30.66 24.22
C VAL A 80 -9.26 -31.41 23.97
N PHE A 81 -9.06 -32.02 22.80
CA PHE A 81 -7.85 -32.81 22.49
C PHE A 81 -6.88 -32.16 21.48
N SER A 82 -7.12 -30.90 21.11
CA SER A 82 -6.22 -30.15 20.22
C SER A 82 -5.18 -29.37 21.05
N LEU A 83 -3.95 -29.87 21.10
CA LEU A 83 -2.70 -29.13 21.37
C LEU A 83 -2.48 -28.46 22.75
N GLY A 84 -2.47 -29.23 23.85
CA GLY A 84 -2.00 -28.71 25.15
C GLY A 84 -1.05 -29.61 25.95
N LEU A 85 -0.74 -30.82 25.48
CA LEU A 85 -0.08 -31.87 26.29
C LEU A 85 1.36 -32.24 25.88
N LEU A 86 1.99 -31.42 25.03
CA LEU A 86 3.40 -31.56 24.65
C LEU A 86 4.27 -30.33 24.99
N SER A 87 3.81 -29.44 25.88
CA SER A 87 4.68 -28.43 26.48
C SER A 87 5.57 -29.09 27.54
N SER A 88 6.89 -29.00 27.32
CA SER A 88 7.93 -29.37 28.27
C SER A 88 7.66 -28.73 29.65
N PRO A 89 7.87 -29.42 30.78
CA PRO A 89 7.66 -28.83 32.09
C PRO A 89 8.84 -27.93 32.43
N GLY A 90 8.72 -26.66 32.03
CA GLY A 90 9.70 -25.64 32.36
C GLY A 90 9.61 -24.46 31.41
N ASP A 91 8.64 -23.59 31.65
CA ASP A 91 8.88 -22.15 31.63
C ASP A 91 7.68 -21.47 32.31
N PHE A 92 7.85 -21.15 33.59
CA PHE A 92 7.24 -19.93 34.10
C PHE A 92 7.94 -18.79 33.35
N GLU A 93 7.44 -18.42 32.17
CA GLU A 93 7.84 -17.17 31.53
C GLU A 93 7.46 -16.05 32.51
N LEU A 94 8.45 -15.52 33.22
CA LEU A 94 8.32 -14.21 33.83
C LEU A 94 7.86 -13.28 32.71
N GLU A 95 6.75 -12.56 32.91
CA GLU A 95 6.10 -11.68 31.91
C GLU A 95 7.07 -10.67 31.25
N THR A 96 8.25 -10.47 31.85
CA THR A 96 9.32 -9.56 31.43
C THR A 96 10.44 -10.21 30.62
N VAL A 97 10.54 -11.54 30.57
CA VAL A 97 11.61 -12.24 29.83
C VAL A 97 11.06 -12.70 28.49
N ARG A 98 11.62 -12.18 27.39
CA ARG A 98 11.25 -12.57 26.02
C ARG A 98 12.45 -13.14 25.29
N TYR A 99 12.31 -14.34 24.74
CA TYR A 99 13.30 -14.97 23.88
C TYR A 99 12.96 -14.72 22.41
N HIS A 100 13.94 -14.27 21.63
CA HIS A 100 13.80 -14.04 20.20
C HIS A 100 14.96 -14.67 19.45
N ASP A 101 14.67 -15.66 18.61
CA ASP A 101 15.62 -16.20 17.64
C ASP A 101 15.46 -15.46 16.31
N LEU A 102 16.43 -14.57 16.02
CA LEU A 102 16.42 -13.75 14.81
C LEU A 102 16.64 -14.57 13.53
N SER A 103 17.07 -15.84 13.63
CA SER A 103 17.19 -16.71 12.45
C SER A 103 15.83 -17.07 11.83
N ASN A 104 14.73 -16.90 12.59
CA ASN A 104 13.37 -17.19 12.12
C ASN A 104 12.71 -16.03 11.36
N VAL A 105 13.32 -14.83 11.35
CA VAL A 105 12.75 -13.59 10.78
C VAL A 105 13.61 -13.00 9.66
N GLN A 106 13.98 -13.86 8.71
CA GLN A 106 14.88 -13.50 7.62
C GLN A 106 14.20 -12.76 6.47
N GLY A 107 12.87 -12.82 6.37
CA GLY A 107 12.10 -12.35 5.23
C GLY A 107 12.19 -13.31 4.05
N THR A 108 11.05 -13.82 3.59
CA THR A 108 10.98 -14.76 2.45
C THR A 108 10.02 -14.31 1.36
N ALA A 109 10.12 -14.95 0.18
CA ALA A 109 9.30 -14.66 -0.99
C ALA A 109 7.78 -14.75 -0.74
N ARG A 110 7.35 -15.51 0.27
CA ARG A 110 5.95 -15.77 0.58
C ARG A 110 5.65 -15.44 2.03
N GLY A 111 5.93 -14.19 2.41
CA GLY A 111 5.78 -13.73 3.79
C GLY A 111 4.39 -13.99 4.37
N TRP A 112 3.34 -13.83 3.56
CA TRP A 112 1.95 -14.05 3.98
C TRP A 112 1.64 -15.51 4.33
N GLU A 113 2.22 -16.49 3.61
CA GLU A 113 2.04 -17.92 3.91
C GLU A 113 2.76 -18.33 5.21
N ARG A 114 3.77 -17.55 5.62
CA ARG A 114 4.63 -17.82 6.76
C ARG A 114 4.35 -16.91 7.95
N GLU A 115 3.26 -16.14 7.90
CA GLU A 115 2.86 -15.17 8.93
C GLU A 115 3.99 -14.19 9.29
N GLU A 116 4.77 -13.78 8.29
CA GLU A 116 5.87 -12.84 8.49
C GLU A 116 5.34 -11.44 8.81
N ARG A 117 5.81 -10.85 9.91
CA ARG A 117 5.38 -9.49 10.29
C ARG A 117 6.14 -8.40 9.54
N ILE A 118 5.40 -7.38 9.12
CA ILE A 118 5.89 -6.20 8.41
C ILE A 118 5.80 -4.99 9.35
N LEU A 119 6.85 -4.19 9.38
CA LEU A 119 6.79 -2.84 9.94
C LEU A 119 6.56 -1.82 8.81
N LEU A 120 5.38 -1.23 8.71
CA LEU A 120 5.08 -0.12 7.82
C LEU A 120 5.51 1.20 8.49
N CYS A 121 6.45 1.92 7.89
CA CYS A 121 6.97 3.20 8.37
C CYS A 121 6.52 4.36 7.48
N VAL A 122 5.91 5.38 8.10
CA VAL A 122 5.35 6.54 7.40
C VAL A 122 5.79 7.83 8.12
N PRO A 123 6.81 8.54 7.61
CA PRO A 123 7.14 9.88 8.09
C PRO A 123 6.07 10.88 7.62
N LEU A 124 5.68 11.81 8.49
CA LEU A 124 4.61 12.76 8.24
C LEU A 124 5.02 14.18 8.62
N ARG A 125 4.69 15.12 7.74
CA ARG A 125 4.74 16.56 7.98
C ARG A 125 3.65 17.21 7.15
N ASP A 126 2.83 18.07 7.76
CA ASP A 126 1.78 18.84 7.09
C ASP A 126 0.93 17.97 6.11
N ALA A 127 0.51 16.80 6.57
CA ALA A 127 -0.07 15.72 5.76
C ALA A 127 -1.60 15.61 5.86
N GLU A 128 -2.29 16.53 6.55
CA GLU A 128 -3.73 16.46 6.83
C GLU A 128 -4.58 16.16 5.58
N THR A 129 -4.25 16.79 4.46
CA THR A 129 -4.95 16.65 3.17
C THR A 129 -4.79 15.28 2.51
N HIS A 130 -3.69 14.59 2.76
CA HIS A 130 -3.37 13.29 2.15
C HIS A 130 -3.88 12.10 2.96
N LEU A 131 -4.09 12.27 4.28
CA LEU A 131 -4.50 11.20 5.19
C LEU A 131 -5.79 10.46 4.75
N PRO A 132 -6.87 11.11 4.27
CA PRO A 132 -8.06 10.38 3.85
C PRO A 132 -7.80 9.37 2.73
N MET A 133 -7.01 9.77 1.72
CA MET A 133 -6.59 8.90 0.62
C MET A 133 -5.68 7.80 1.15
N PHE A 134 -4.67 8.15 1.96
CA PHE A 134 -3.73 7.20 2.53
C PHE A 134 -4.44 6.09 3.33
N PHE A 135 -5.42 6.44 4.18
CA PHE A 135 -6.20 5.47 4.93
C PHE A 135 -7.13 4.60 4.08
N SER A 136 -7.55 5.10 2.91
CA SER A 136 -8.27 4.26 1.95
C SER A 136 -7.37 3.17 1.37
N HIS A 137 -6.10 3.49 1.11
CA HIS A 137 -5.11 2.51 0.63
C HIS A 137 -4.79 1.48 1.70
N LEU A 138 -4.54 1.90 2.94
CA LEU A 138 -4.24 0.97 4.04
C LEU A 138 -5.33 -0.07 4.24
N ARG A 139 -6.61 0.31 4.12
CA ARG A 139 -7.74 -0.62 4.25
C ARG A 139 -7.84 -1.63 3.11
N ASN A 140 -7.28 -1.30 1.94
CA ASN A 140 -7.38 -2.12 0.74
C ASN A 140 -6.16 -3.02 0.53
N LEU A 141 -5.15 -3.00 1.41
CA LEU A 141 -4.01 -3.91 1.29
C LEU A 141 -4.48 -5.36 1.38
N THR A 142 -3.92 -6.24 0.55
CA THR A 142 -4.28 -7.67 0.59
C THR A 142 -3.50 -8.44 1.66
N TYR A 143 -2.36 -7.91 2.10
CA TYR A 143 -1.55 -8.55 3.12
C TYR A 143 -2.32 -8.55 4.45
N PRO A 144 -2.36 -9.65 5.22
CA PRO A 144 -3.18 -9.71 6.43
C PRO A 144 -2.84 -8.59 7.43
N HIS A 145 -3.79 -7.70 7.73
CA HIS A 145 -3.52 -6.47 8.48
C HIS A 145 -2.97 -6.73 9.89
N HIS A 146 -3.37 -7.82 10.54
CA HIS A 146 -2.84 -8.23 11.85
C HIS A 146 -1.34 -8.57 11.85
N LEU A 147 -0.74 -8.76 10.67
CA LEU A 147 0.70 -8.96 10.46
C LEU A 147 1.43 -7.66 10.08
N ILE A 148 0.71 -6.55 9.92
CA ILE A 148 1.27 -5.23 9.62
C ILE A 148 1.24 -4.41 10.91
N ASP A 149 2.42 -4.15 11.44
CA ASP A 149 2.63 -3.16 12.50
C ASP A 149 2.90 -1.81 11.81
N VAL A 150 2.15 -0.77 12.18
CA VAL A 150 2.22 0.56 11.53
C VAL A 150 2.86 1.56 12.47
N ALA A 151 3.88 2.27 11.99
CA ALA A 151 4.59 3.30 12.73
C ALA A 151 4.61 4.62 11.98
N PHE A 152 4.10 5.67 12.62
CA PHE A 152 4.08 7.04 12.13
C PHE A 152 5.07 7.90 12.90
N LEU A 153 5.74 8.82 12.20
CA LEU A 153 6.51 9.89 12.82
C LEU A 153 5.99 11.25 12.34
N VAL A 154 5.31 11.99 13.20
CA VAL A 154 4.88 13.36 12.93
C VAL A 154 5.98 14.32 13.39
N SER A 155 6.44 15.20 12.50
CA SER A 155 7.55 16.11 12.77
C SER A 155 7.34 17.47 12.11
N ASP A 156 7.58 18.55 12.88
CA ASP A 156 7.56 19.93 12.41
C ASP A 156 6.26 20.28 11.63
N SER A 157 5.13 19.64 11.98
CA SER A 157 3.80 19.89 11.41
C SER A 157 3.15 21.12 12.03
N THR A 158 2.39 21.84 11.21
CA THR A 158 1.67 23.07 11.57
C THR A 158 0.16 22.99 11.35
N ASP A 159 -0.32 21.91 10.73
CA ASP A 159 -1.73 21.59 10.47
C ASP A 159 -2.29 20.55 11.48
N ASN A 160 -3.50 20.03 11.24
CA ASN A 160 -4.13 19.06 12.14
C ASN A 160 -3.71 17.61 11.85
N THR A 161 -2.54 17.37 11.24
CA THR A 161 -2.05 16.02 10.87
C THR A 161 -2.18 15.02 12.02
N LEU A 162 -1.69 15.37 13.21
CA LEU A 162 -1.67 14.45 14.35
C LEU A 162 -3.08 14.05 14.79
N GLU A 163 -3.99 15.01 14.88
CA GLU A 163 -5.37 14.78 15.32
C GLU A 163 -6.14 13.89 14.32
N VAL A 164 -6.01 14.20 13.03
CA VAL A 164 -6.64 13.42 11.95
C VAL A 164 -6.05 12.01 11.88
N LEU A 165 -4.73 11.87 12.08
CA LEU A 165 -4.05 10.58 12.11
C LEU A 165 -4.58 9.70 13.26
N VAL A 166 -4.57 10.22 14.49
CA VAL A 166 -5.03 9.48 15.68
C VAL A 166 -6.49 9.06 15.50
N ARG A 167 -7.37 9.99 15.13
CA ARG A 167 -8.79 9.70 14.92
C ARG A 167 -9.03 8.59 13.90
N ASN A 168 -8.31 8.61 12.77
CA ASN A 168 -8.47 7.58 11.74
C ASN A 168 -7.95 6.21 12.20
N MET A 169 -6.81 6.17 12.90
CA MET A 169 -6.28 4.92 13.46
C MET A 169 -7.21 4.33 14.53
N GLU A 170 -7.72 5.15 15.44
CA GLU A 170 -8.70 4.73 16.44
C GLU A 170 -9.96 4.17 15.77
N ALA A 171 -10.45 4.83 14.72
CA ALA A 171 -11.61 4.34 13.97
C ALA A 171 -11.36 2.98 13.29
N ILE A 172 -10.15 2.71 12.81
CA ILE A 172 -9.78 1.41 12.24
C ILE A 172 -9.73 0.33 13.33
N GLN A 173 -9.04 0.60 14.43
CA GLN A 173 -8.90 -0.37 15.53
C GLN A 173 -10.22 -0.60 16.31
N ALA A 174 -11.18 0.34 16.24
CA ALA A 174 -12.50 0.20 16.83
C ALA A 174 -13.56 -0.41 15.89
N ALA A 175 -13.20 -0.72 14.64
CA ALA A 175 -14.13 -1.34 13.70
C ALA A 175 -14.60 -2.71 14.19
N GLU A 176 -15.84 -3.10 13.90
CA GLU A 176 -16.38 -4.41 14.29
C GLU A 176 -15.68 -5.57 13.58
N GLU A 177 -15.17 -5.32 12.37
CA GLU A 177 -14.45 -6.32 11.57
C GLU A 177 -12.98 -6.43 12.02
N GLU A 178 -12.64 -7.48 12.76
CA GLU A 178 -11.27 -7.73 13.23
C GLU A 178 -10.25 -7.86 12.08
N ALA A 179 -10.69 -8.28 10.90
CA ALA A 179 -9.81 -8.44 9.74
C ALA A 179 -9.18 -7.12 9.26
N VAL A 180 -9.79 -5.97 9.57
CA VAL A 180 -9.23 -4.67 9.19
C VAL A 180 -8.26 -4.11 10.24
N HIS A 181 -8.15 -4.73 11.41
CA HIS A 181 -7.27 -4.26 12.50
C HIS A 181 -5.81 -4.52 12.16
N PHE A 182 -4.97 -3.52 12.42
CA PHE A 182 -3.52 -3.62 12.34
C PHE A 182 -2.94 -4.27 13.60
N GLY A 183 -1.72 -4.82 13.49
CA GLY A 183 -1.03 -5.51 14.58
C GLY A 183 -0.67 -4.58 15.76
N GLU A 184 0.45 -3.87 15.66
CA GLU A 184 0.83 -2.79 16.58
C GLU A 184 0.74 -1.44 15.86
N VAL A 185 0.20 -0.42 16.52
CA VAL A 185 0.15 0.95 16.01
C VAL A 185 1.00 1.85 16.91
N SER A 186 2.01 2.49 16.33
CA SER A 186 2.90 3.43 17.00
C SER A 186 2.80 4.81 16.36
N ILE A 187 2.33 5.81 17.09
CA ILE A 187 2.34 7.21 16.65
C ILE A 187 3.38 7.94 17.49
N ILE A 188 4.44 8.43 16.83
CA ILE A 188 5.56 9.10 17.46
C ILE A 188 5.56 10.55 16.99
N GLU A 189 5.70 11.48 17.93
CA GLU A 189 5.85 12.91 17.64
C GLU A 189 7.26 13.34 18.01
N LYS A 190 7.97 13.94 17.06
CA LYS A 190 9.31 14.47 17.31
C LYS A 190 9.72 15.49 16.26
N ASP A 191 10.03 16.70 16.72
CA ASP A 191 10.60 17.75 15.87
C ASP A 191 12.12 17.62 15.70
N PHE A 192 12.59 18.06 14.53
CA PHE A 192 14.01 18.17 14.19
C PHE A 192 14.44 19.63 13.96
N GLY A 193 13.52 20.59 14.07
CA GLY A 193 13.81 22.02 14.01
C GLY A 193 14.12 22.47 12.59
N GLN A 194 13.39 21.95 11.61
CA GLN A 194 13.54 22.37 10.22
C GLN A 194 13.00 23.80 10.09
N THR A 195 13.89 24.80 10.11
CA THR A 195 13.53 26.21 10.06
C THR A 195 12.82 26.56 8.75
N VAL A 196 11.55 26.91 8.87
CA VAL A 196 10.72 27.46 7.79
C VAL A 196 11.11 28.94 7.60
N ASN A 197 12.18 29.25 6.87
CA ASN A 197 12.48 30.64 6.52
C ASN A 197 12.94 30.83 5.05
N GLN A 198 12.07 31.55 4.32
CA GLN A 198 12.19 32.39 3.12
C GLN A 198 12.51 31.77 1.74
N ASP A 199 11.59 32.07 0.81
CA ASP A 199 11.45 31.73 -0.63
C ASP A 199 11.40 30.25 -1.04
N VAL A 200 10.30 29.87 -1.71
CA VAL A 200 10.13 28.56 -2.35
C VAL A 200 11.27 28.29 -3.33
N GLU A 201 11.75 29.32 -4.04
CA GLU A 201 12.94 29.26 -4.90
C GLU A 201 14.23 28.91 -4.14
N SER A 202 14.40 29.39 -2.90
CA SER A 202 15.56 29.09 -2.05
C SER A 202 15.53 27.65 -1.51
N ARG A 203 14.33 27.08 -1.29
CA ARG A 203 14.13 25.68 -0.84
C ARG A 203 14.46 24.64 -1.90
N HIS A 204 14.23 24.98 -3.16
CA HIS A 204 14.62 24.18 -4.32
C HIS A 204 16.04 24.51 -4.79
N GLY A 205 16.76 25.44 -4.16
CA GLY A 205 18.15 25.67 -4.47
C GLY A 205 18.99 24.43 -4.15
N PHE A 206 19.86 24.02 -5.08
CA PHE A 206 20.78 22.91 -4.94
C PHE A 206 21.54 22.91 -3.58
N ALA A 207 21.95 24.10 -3.10
CA ALA A 207 22.66 24.27 -1.84
C ALA A 207 21.85 23.90 -0.57
N ALA A 208 20.52 24.00 -0.60
CA ALA A 208 19.65 23.70 0.55
C ALA A 208 19.28 22.22 0.65
N GLN A 209 19.31 21.48 -0.48
CA GLN A 209 18.83 20.10 -0.55
C GLN A 209 19.65 19.14 0.31
N ALA A 210 20.97 19.31 0.36
CA ALA A 210 21.85 18.47 1.17
C ALA A 210 21.47 18.51 2.67
N GLY A 211 21.22 19.71 3.20
CA GLY A 211 20.80 19.88 4.61
C GLY A 211 19.43 19.26 4.89
N ARG A 212 18.47 19.44 3.95
CA ARG A 212 17.13 18.85 4.04
C ARG A 212 17.18 17.31 4.05
N ARG A 213 17.92 16.68 3.12
CA ARG A 213 18.08 15.21 3.08
C ARG A 213 18.68 14.68 4.38
N LYS A 214 19.71 15.34 4.92
CA LYS A 214 20.32 14.96 6.21
C LYS A 214 19.32 15.03 7.37
N LEU A 215 18.42 16.03 7.40
CA LEU A 215 17.35 16.11 8.41
C LEU A 215 16.29 15.02 8.23
N MET A 216 15.83 14.78 7.00
CA MET A 216 14.89 13.68 6.70
C MET A 216 15.45 12.32 7.09
N ALA A 217 16.73 12.08 6.85
CA ALA A 217 17.42 10.87 7.26
C ALA A 217 17.39 10.66 8.78
N ARG A 218 17.52 11.73 9.57
CA ARG A 218 17.36 11.68 11.03
C ARG A 218 15.95 11.23 11.39
N ALA A 219 14.92 11.86 10.81
CA ALA A 219 13.53 11.48 11.07
C ALA A 219 13.28 9.99 10.76
N ARG A 220 13.66 9.50 9.58
CA ARG A 220 13.53 8.08 9.21
C ARG A 220 14.26 7.16 10.20
N ASN A 221 15.49 7.49 10.60
CA ASN A 221 16.24 6.68 11.57
C ASN A 221 15.59 6.65 12.96
N TRP A 222 15.05 7.79 13.43
CA TRP A 222 14.34 7.85 14.71
C TRP A 222 13.09 6.97 14.68
N LEU A 223 12.28 7.07 13.62
CA LEU A 223 11.10 6.23 13.43
C LEU A 223 11.46 4.74 13.44
N LEU A 224 12.45 4.34 12.63
CA LEU A 224 12.90 2.96 12.55
C LEU A 224 13.40 2.44 13.91
N SER A 225 14.27 3.20 14.57
CA SER A 225 14.88 2.77 15.84
C SER A 225 13.86 2.63 16.97
N ALA A 226 12.81 3.45 16.97
CA ALA A 226 11.75 3.39 17.97
C ALA A 226 10.74 2.26 17.69
N ALA A 227 10.53 1.88 16.44
CA ALA A 227 9.48 0.95 16.02
C ALA A 227 9.98 -0.47 15.69
N LEU A 228 11.23 -0.67 15.27
CA LEU A 228 11.73 -1.99 14.87
C LEU A 228 11.76 -2.97 16.06
N ARG A 229 11.10 -4.12 15.92
CA ARG A 229 11.04 -5.20 16.90
C ARG A 229 11.79 -6.45 16.42
N PRO A 230 12.15 -7.37 17.35
CA PRO A 230 12.83 -8.62 17.00
C PRO A 230 12.03 -9.55 16.08
N TYR A 231 10.70 -9.45 16.07
CA TYR A 231 9.83 -10.34 15.29
C TYR A 231 9.52 -9.83 13.86
N HIS A 232 9.91 -8.60 13.51
CA HIS A 232 9.71 -8.09 12.14
C HIS A 232 10.61 -8.84 11.16
N SER A 233 10.04 -9.27 10.03
CA SER A 233 10.78 -9.87 8.92
C SER A 233 11.01 -8.86 7.79
N TRP A 234 10.12 -7.87 7.66
CA TRP A 234 10.16 -6.84 6.63
C TRP A 234 9.94 -5.46 7.24
N VAL A 235 10.46 -4.44 6.57
CA VAL A 235 10.16 -3.03 6.81
C VAL A 235 9.74 -2.42 5.48
N TYR A 236 8.59 -1.78 5.46
CA TYR A 236 8.05 -1.13 4.29
C TYR A 236 7.96 0.37 4.55
N TRP A 237 8.69 1.16 3.78
CA TRP A 237 8.62 2.63 3.82
C TRP A 237 7.64 3.11 2.77
N ARG A 238 6.75 4.01 3.17
CA ARG A 238 5.73 4.56 2.27
C ARG A 238 5.47 6.02 2.58
N ASP A 239 5.56 6.87 1.56
CA ASP A 239 5.14 8.26 1.68
C ASP A 239 3.60 8.35 1.65
N VAL A 240 3.06 9.38 2.29
CA VAL A 240 1.61 9.55 2.55
C VAL A 240 0.82 10.03 1.33
N ASP A 241 1.51 10.64 0.38
CA ASP A 241 1.04 11.30 -0.83
C ASP A 241 1.02 10.38 -2.07
N VAL A 242 1.21 9.07 -1.89
CA VAL A 242 1.06 8.13 -3.02
C VAL A 242 -0.42 7.90 -3.35
N GLU A 243 -0.86 8.47 -4.47
CA GLU A 243 -2.22 8.48 -5.01
C GLU A 243 -2.74 7.11 -5.47
N THR A 244 -1.92 6.23 -6.03
CA THR A 244 -2.38 4.88 -6.43
C THR A 244 -1.26 3.85 -6.36
N ALA A 245 -1.56 2.67 -5.83
CA ALA A 245 -0.71 1.49 -5.92
C ALA A 245 -1.57 0.22 -5.94
N PRO A 246 -1.05 -0.89 -6.49
CA PRO A 246 -1.72 -2.18 -6.39
C PRO A 246 -1.93 -2.59 -4.93
N PHE A 247 -3.09 -3.17 -4.65
CA PHE A 247 -3.46 -3.65 -3.31
C PHE A 247 -2.54 -4.75 -2.79
N SER A 248 -1.95 -5.52 -3.71
CA SER A 248 -0.98 -6.59 -3.48
C SER A 248 0.48 -6.13 -3.46
N ILE A 249 0.75 -4.83 -3.35
CA ILE A 249 2.12 -4.30 -3.46
C ILE A 249 3.13 -4.95 -2.50
N LEU A 250 2.70 -5.36 -1.31
CA LEU A 250 3.60 -6.02 -0.36
C LEU A 250 4.00 -7.40 -0.88
N GLU A 251 3.03 -8.21 -1.28
CA GLU A 251 3.23 -9.55 -1.84
C GLU A 251 4.01 -9.51 -3.15
N ASP A 252 3.65 -8.56 -4.03
CA ASP A 252 4.24 -8.36 -5.34
C ASP A 252 5.71 -7.98 -5.26
N LEU A 253 6.11 -7.21 -4.24
CA LEU A 253 7.52 -6.88 -3.98
C LEU A 253 8.23 -8.02 -3.23
N MET A 254 7.57 -8.66 -2.25
CA MET A 254 8.16 -9.74 -1.45
C MET A 254 8.58 -10.94 -2.30
N ARG A 255 7.79 -11.34 -3.29
CA ARG A 255 8.04 -12.53 -4.13
C ARG A 255 9.39 -12.51 -4.86
N HIS A 256 9.96 -11.33 -5.14
CA HIS A 256 11.30 -11.16 -5.72
C HIS A 256 12.41 -11.57 -4.75
N ASN A 257 12.10 -11.65 -3.45
CA ASN A 257 12.97 -12.15 -2.39
C ASN A 257 14.31 -11.40 -2.25
N LYS A 258 14.31 -10.11 -2.59
CA LYS A 258 15.48 -9.23 -2.53
C LYS A 258 15.63 -8.59 -1.14
N ASP A 259 16.84 -8.18 -0.81
CA ASP A 259 17.13 -7.49 0.44
C ASP A 259 16.48 -6.10 0.48
N VAL A 260 16.59 -5.34 -0.61
CA VAL A 260 15.91 -4.04 -0.82
C VAL A 260 15.29 -4.06 -2.22
N ILE A 261 14.02 -3.64 -2.31
CA ILE A 261 13.30 -3.52 -3.58
C ILE A 261 12.41 -2.28 -3.62
N VAL A 262 12.38 -1.59 -4.77
CA VAL A 262 11.54 -0.42 -5.02
C VAL A 262 10.74 -0.56 -6.32
N PRO A 263 9.48 -0.10 -6.36
CA PRO A 263 8.73 0.04 -7.61
C PRO A 263 9.16 1.29 -8.38
N ASN A 264 8.72 1.42 -9.63
CA ASN A 264 8.82 2.67 -10.37
C ASN A 264 7.76 3.67 -9.91
N VAL A 265 8.10 4.96 -9.84
CA VAL A 265 7.20 6.01 -9.33
C VAL A 265 6.98 7.09 -10.38
N TRP A 266 5.73 7.25 -10.76
CA TRP A 266 5.26 8.24 -11.72
C TRP A 266 4.26 9.17 -11.06
N ARG A 267 3.99 10.33 -11.67
CA ARG A 267 2.88 11.18 -11.26
C ARG A 267 1.96 11.45 -12.44
N PRO A 268 0.63 11.48 -12.23
CA PRO A 268 -0.27 12.00 -13.23
C PRO A 268 -0.04 13.50 -13.38
N LEU A 269 -0.30 14.00 -14.56
CA LEU A 269 -0.32 15.42 -14.87
C LEU A 269 -1.64 15.76 -15.55
N PRO A 270 -2.05 17.02 -15.45
CA PRO A 270 -3.10 17.51 -16.33
C PRO A 270 -2.73 17.35 -17.81
N GLU A 271 -3.75 17.21 -18.66
CA GLU A 271 -3.58 16.99 -20.11
C GLU A 271 -2.70 18.08 -20.76
N TRP A 272 -2.83 19.33 -20.32
CA TRP A 272 -2.04 20.45 -20.86
C TRP A 272 -0.54 20.38 -20.51
N LEU A 273 -0.15 19.53 -19.57
CA LEU A 273 1.24 19.25 -19.20
C LEU A 273 1.73 17.88 -19.71
N GLY A 274 0.94 17.18 -20.53
CA GLY A 274 1.35 15.90 -21.14
C GLY A 274 0.88 14.66 -20.40
N GLY A 275 -0.06 14.79 -19.44
CA GLY A 275 -0.83 13.66 -18.90
C GLY A 275 -0.14 12.82 -17.83
N GLU A 276 1.14 12.51 -17.98
CA GLU A 276 1.93 11.76 -16.99
C GLU A 276 3.42 12.10 -17.10
N GLN A 277 4.15 11.95 -15.99
CA GLN A 277 5.61 12.06 -16.03
C GLN A 277 6.31 11.19 -14.98
N PRO A 278 7.59 10.85 -15.21
CA PRO A 278 8.50 10.38 -14.18
C PRO A 278 8.49 11.30 -12.95
N TYR A 279 8.46 10.71 -11.74
CA TYR A 279 8.48 11.46 -10.48
C TYR A 279 9.77 11.23 -9.69
N ASP A 280 10.05 9.98 -9.28
CA ASP A 280 11.18 9.69 -8.40
C ASP A 280 12.48 9.50 -9.19
N LEU A 281 13.33 10.52 -9.21
CA LEU A 281 14.65 10.45 -9.84
C LEU A 281 15.75 9.92 -8.91
N ASN A 282 15.42 9.58 -7.66
CA ASN A 282 16.40 9.12 -6.66
C ASN A 282 16.68 7.61 -6.75
N SER A 283 15.98 6.91 -7.62
CA SER A 283 16.19 5.49 -7.91
C SER A 283 16.99 5.35 -9.20
N TRP A 284 18.26 4.95 -9.10
CA TRP A 284 19.21 4.96 -10.22
C TRP A 284 20.31 3.91 -10.08
N GLN A 285 20.92 3.55 -11.21
CA GLN A 285 22.17 2.78 -11.25
C GLN A 285 23.35 3.73 -11.46
N GLU A 286 24.48 3.43 -10.83
CA GLU A 286 25.66 4.30 -10.82
C GLU A 286 26.27 4.47 -12.23
N SER A 287 26.99 5.57 -12.45
CA SER A 287 27.70 5.84 -13.70
C SER A 287 29.16 6.20 -13.46
N ASP A 288 30.03 5.90 -14.43
CA ASP A 288 31.44 6.27 -14.37
C ASP A 288 31.64 7.80 -14.26
N THR A 289 30.78 8.59 -14.90
CA THR A 289 30.82 10.05 -14.86
C THR A 289 30.46 10.58 -13.46
N ALA A 290 29.46 9.97 -12.81
CA ALA A 290 29.07 10.34 -11.45
C ALA A 290 30.13 9.96 -10.42
N LEU A 291 30.81 8.83 -10.59
CA LEU A 291 31.95 8.43 -9.75
C LEU A 291 33.11 9.43 -9.90
N GLN A 292 33.46 9.81 -11.13
CA GLN A 292 34.49 10.83 -11.38
C GLN A 292 34.11 12.19 -10.79
N LEU A 293 32.85 12.59 -10.90
CA LEU A 293 32.34 13.80 -10.26
C LEU A 293 32.48 13.71 -8.74
N ALA A 294 32.06 12.60 -8.13
CA ALA A 294 32.13 12.38 -6.69
C ALA A 294 33.56 12.51 -6.15
N ASP A 295 34.57 12.05 -6.90
CA ASP A 295 36.00 12.17 -6.53
C ASP A 295 36.50 13.62 -6.50
N THR A 296 35.83 14.54 -7.22
CA THR A 296 36.19 15.98 -7.22
C THR A 296 35.56 16.77 -6.08
N LEU A 297 34.58 16.21 -5.38
CA LEU A 297 33.80 16.91 -4.36
C LEU A 297 34.39 16.74 -2.96
N ASP A 298 34.19 17.74 -2.11
CA ASP A 298 34.56 17.70 -0.68
C ASP A 298 33.84 16.57 0.06
N GLU A 299 34.45 16.05 1.14
CA GLU A 299 33.93 14.91 1.92
C GLU A 299 32.47 15.07 2.34
N ASP A 300 32.08 16.26 2.79
CA ASP A 300 30.73 16.57 3.26
C ASP A 300 29.69 16.88 2.17
N ALA A 301 30.13 16.97 0.91
CA ALA A 301 29.27 17.25 -0.23
C ALA A 301 28.25 16.13 -0.45
N VAL A 302 27.06 16.49 -0.91
CA VAL A 302 25.99 15.56 -1.25
C VAL A 302 25.52 15.85 -2.67
N ILE A 303 25.60 14.85 -3.53
CA ILE A 303 25.01 14.84 -4.86
C ILE A 303 23.52 14.61 -4.68
N VAL A 304 22.71 15.47 -5.30
CA VAL A 304 21.25 15.37 -5.30
C VAL A 304 20.81 15.34 -6.75
N GLU A 305 20.11 14.28 -7.14
CA GLU A 305 19.62 14.12 -8.50
C GLU A 305 18.54 15.14 -8.87
N GLY A 306 18.41 15.40 -10.18
CA GLY A 306 17.42 16.33 -10.73
C GLY A 306 17.86 17.80 -10.80
N TYR A 307 19.11 18.09 -10.49
CA TYR A 307 19.70 19.44 -10.53
C TYR A 307 20.73 19.58 -11.66
N ALA A 308 20.68 20.70 -12.38
CA ALA A 308 21.56 20.95 -13.53
C ALA A 308 23.03 21.14 -13.14
N GLU A 309 23.28 21.45 -11.87
CA GLU A 309 24.58 21.69 -11.27
C GLU A 309 25.50 20.46 -11.37
N TYR A 310 24.93 19.25 -11.29
CA TYR A 310 25.67 17.99 -11.36
C TYR A 310 25.15 17.11 -12.49
N ALA A 311 25.91 17.06 -13.59
CA ALA A 311 25.64 16.14 -14.68
C ALA A 311 26.14 14.72 -14.32
N THR A 312 25.29 13.95 -13.65
CA THR A 312 25.62 12.59 -13.19
C THR A 312 25.51 11.54 -14.32
N TYR A 313 24.69 11.78 -15.34
CA TYR A 313 24.41 10.83 -16.44
C TYR A 313 23.99 9.43 -15.96
N ARG A 314 23.39 9.34 -14.78
CA ARG A 314 22.91 8.07 -14.24
C ARG A 314 21.65 7.61 -14.98
N PRO A 315 21.52 6.33 -15.32
CA PRO A 315 20.24 5.76 -15.72
C PRO A 315 19.28 5.74 -14.51
N HIS A 316 18.23 6.54 -14.59
CA HIS A 316 17.17 6.57 -13.56
C HIS A 316 16.07 5.55 -13.88
N LEU A 317 15.62 4.82 -12.86
CA LEU A 317 14.54 3.83 -12.95
C LEU A 317 13.28 4.44 -13.59
N ALA A 318 12.99 5.70 -13.26
CA ALA A 318 11.80 6.41 -13.72
C ALA A 318 11.66 6.51 -15.24
N TYR A 319 12.79 6.66 -15.95
CA TYR A 319 12.80 6.77 -17.42
C TYR A 319 12.74 5.43 -18.15
N LEU A 320 12.84 4.31 -17.44
CA LEU A 320 12.89 2.97 -18.03
C LEU A 320 11.52 2.29 -18.11
N ARG A 321 10.43 2.99 -17.74
CA ARG A 321 9.08 2.44 -17.83
C ARG A 321 8.67 2.21 -19.27
N ASP A 322 8.26 0.99 -19.57
CA ASP A 322 7.45 0.61 -20.70
C ASP A 322 6.07 0.16 -20.16
N PRO A 323 4.96 0.83 -20.51
CA PRO A 323 3.61 0.42 -20.10
C PRO A 323 3.22 -1.01 -20.52
N TYR A 324 3.89 -1.58 -21.51
CA TYR A 324 3.68 -2.96 -21.98
C TYR A 324 4.80 -3.91 -21.55
N GLY A 325 5.76 -3.41 -20.76
CA GLY A 325 6.87 -4.19 -20.24
C GLY A 325 6.43 -5.19 -19.16
N ASP A 326 7.29 -6.17 -18.91
CA ASP A 326 7.06 -7.16 -17.86
C ASP A 326 7.18 -6.51 -16.47
N PRO A 327 6.12 -6.48 -15.64
CA PRO A 327 6.18 -5.91 -14.28
C PRO A 327 7.18 -6.65 -13.38
N ASP A 328 7.58 -7.86 -13.73
CA ASP A 328 8.53 -8.68 -12.98
C ASP A 328 9.99 -8.40 -13.36
N MET A 329 10.23 -7.55 -14.37
CA MET A 329 11.58 -7.20 -14.79
C MET A 329 12.33 -6.57 -13.61
N GLU A 330 13.52 -7.08 -13.32
CA GLU A 330 14.37 -6.58 -12.26
C GLU A 330 15.54 -5.78 -12.83
N MET A 331 15.89 -4.68 -12.18
CA MET A 331 17.08 -3.90 -12.46
C MET A 331 17.88 -3.70 -11.17
N GLU A 332 19.19 -3.92 -11.24
CA GLU A 332 20.09 -3.57 -10.13
C GLU A 332 20.19 -2.05 -10.00
N LEU A 333 20.11 -1.56 -8.76
CA LEU A 333 20.23 -0.13 -8.44
C LEU A 333 21.37 0.11 -7.47
N ASP A 334 21.87 1.34 -7.46
CA ASP A 334 22.88 1.83 -6.51
C ASP A 334 22.32 2.92 -5.59
N GLY A 335 21.35 3.70 -6.06
CA GLY A 335 20.54 4.62 -5.26
C GLY A 335 19.06 4.24 -5.29
N VAL A 336 18.34 4.52 -4.20
CA VAL A 336 16.88 4.31 -4.10
C VAL A 336 16.18 5.55 -3.58
N GLY A 337 14.98 5.82 -4.08
CA GLY A 337 14.10 6.86 -3.55
C GLY A 337 13.25 6.42 -2.37
N GLY A 338 12.69 7.40 -1.66
CA GLY A 338 12.00 7.23 -0.39
C GLY A 338 10.51 6.89 -0.46
N VAL A 339 9.90 6.97 -1.65
CA VAL A 339 8.44 6.94 -1.83
C VAL A 339 7.83 5.59 -1.45
N SER A 340 8.49 4.50 -1.84
CA SER A 340 8.04 3.14 -1.57
C SER A 340 9.22 2.19 -1.57
N ILE A 341 9.65 1.74 -0.38
CA ILE A 341 10.80 0.83 -0.22
C ILE A 341 10.35 -0.37 0.59
N LEU A 342 10.42 -1.56 0.00
CA LEU A 342 10.34 -2.80 0.77
C LEU A 342 11.76 -3.31 1.02
N ALA A 343 12.13 -3.49 2.29
CA ALA A 343 13.41 -4.05 2.67
C ALA A 343 13.25 -5.14 3.74
N LYS A 344 14.09 -6.16 3.69
CA LYS A 344 14.13 -7.18 4.75
C LYS A 344 14.59 -6.53 6.05
N ALA A 345 13.97 -6.88 7.17
CA ALA A 345 14.34 -6.33 8.48
C ALA A 345 15.82 -6.61 8.85
N LYS A 346 16.40 -7.70 8.33
CA LYS A 346 17.83 -8.01 8.50
C LYS A 346 18.77 -6.94 7.92
N VAL A 347 18.35 -6.20 6.88
CA VAL A 347 19.14 -5.12 6.26
C VAL A 347 19.48 -4.06 7.31
N PHE A 348 18.47 -3.62 8.06
CA PHE A 348 18.65 -2.65 9.14
C PHE A 348 19.41 -3.24 10.33
N ARG A 349 19.21 -4.52 10.64
CA ARG A 349 19.95 -5.22 11.71
C ARG A 349 21.42 -5.42 11.40
N TYR A 350 21.81 -5.46 10.12
CA TYR A 350 23.21 -5.46 9.69
C TYR A 350 23.88 -4.09 9.84
N GLY A 351 23.11 -3.02 10.03
CA GLY A 351 23.62 -1.67 10.24
C GLY A 351 23.35 -0.71 9.09
N VAL A 352 22.69 -1.17 8.01
CA VAL A 352 22.23 -0.26 6.95
C VAL A 352 21.14 0.66 7.51
N HIS A 353 21.26 1.95 7.27
CA HIS A 353 20.34 2.98 7.73
C HIS A 353 20.33 4.16 6.76
N PHE A 354 19.54 5.19 7.02
CA PHE A 354 19.50 6.40 6.20
C PHE A 354 20.62 7.35 6.66
N PRO A 355 21.70 7.58 5.90
CA PRO A 355 22.81 8.38 6.40
C PRO A 355 22.37 9.84 6.60
N ALA A 356 22.48 10.33 7.85
CA ALA A 356 22.26 11.72 8.21
C ALA A 356 23.50 12.61 8.02
N PHE A 357 24.49 12.07 7.30
CA PHE A 357 25.77 12.65 6.95
C PHE A 357 26.07 12.25 5.50
N SER A 358 27.13 12.80 4.89
CA SER A 358 27.52 12.37 3.55
C SER A 358 28.16 10.97 3.60
N PHE A 359 27.52 10.00 2.95
CA PHE A 359 28.04 8.66 2.74
C PHE A 359 28.27 8.47 1.24
N GLU A 360 29.53 8.36 0.83
CA GLU A 360 29.92 8.30 -0.59
C GLU A 360 29.22 9.37 -1.45
N LYS A 361 29.19 10.61 -0.95
CA LYS A 361 28.51 11.79 -1.55
C LYS A 361 26.99 11.70 -1.61
N HIS A 362 26.35 10.83 -0.84
CA HIS A 362 24.89 10.72 -0.79
C HIS A 362 24.40 10.78 0.65
N ALA A 363 23.12 11.08 0.84
CA ALA A 363 22.47 11.09 2.15
C ALA A 363 21.10 10.42 2.04
N GLU A 364 20.45 10.21 3.18
CA GLU A 364 19.06 9.73 3.24
C GLU A 364 18.81 8.42 2.46
N THR A 365 17.88 8.37 1.51
CA THR A 365 17.48 7.12 0.84
C THR A 365 18.50 6.68 -0.21
N GLU A 366 19.10 7.61 -0.93
CA GLU A 366 20.17 7.33 -1.89
C GLU A 366 21.40 6.77 -1.15
N GLY A 367 21.75 7.38 -0.02
CA GLY A 367 22.80 6.88 0.87
C GLY A 367 22.47 5.50 1.47
N PHE A 368 21.20 5.22 1.77
CA PHE A 368 20.74 3.91 2.21
C PHE A 368 20.93 2.83 1.13
N GLY A 369 20.54 3.12 -0.12
CA GLY A 369 20.77 2.23 -1.26
C GLY A 369 22.25 1.94 -1.46
N LYS A 370 23.08 3.00 -1.46
CA LYS A 370 24.52 2.90 -1.67
C LYS A 370 25.19 2.09 -0.55
N MET A 371 24.81 2.34 0.70
CA MET A 371 25.29 1.58 1.85
C MET A 371 24.89 0.09 1.76
N ALA A 372 23.66 -0.22 1.37
CA ALA A 372 23.22 -1.60 1.17
C ALA A 372 24.06 -2.32 0.10
N ARG A 373 24.32 -1.66 -1.03
CA ARG A 373 25.20 -2.18 -2.09
C ARG A 373 26.64 -2.39 -1.63
N THR A 374 27.22 -1.42 -0.94
CA THR A 374 28.59 -1.52 -0.39
C THR A 374 28.70 -2.68 0.61
N MET A 375 27.62 -3.02 1.32
CA MET A 375 27.55 -4.17 2.22
C MET A 375 27.26 -5.51 1.52
N GLY A 376 27.17 -5.55 0.19
CA GLY A 376 26.93 -6.75 -0.61
C GLY A 376 25.48 -7.24 -0.59
N LEU A 377 24.53 -6.38 -0.25
CA LEU A 377 23.09 -6.68 -0.27
C LEU A 377 22.49 -6.35 -1.65
N SER A 378 21.47 -7.09 -2.05
CA SER A 378 20.78 -6.82 -3.32
C SER A 378 19.89 -5.59 -3.19
N VAL A 379 20.01 -4.63 -4.12
CA VAL A 379 19.14 -3.45 -4.21
C VAL A 379 18.55 -3.43 -5.61
N ILE A 380 17.24 -3.64 -5.70
CA ILE A 380 16.55 -3.90 -6.97
C ILE A 380 15.45 -2.87 -7.21
N GLY A 381 15.31 -2.41 -8.45
CA GLY A 381 14.17 -1.65 -8.94
C GLY A 381 13.34 -2.47 -9.93
N LEU A 382 12.03 -2.23 -9.94
CA LEU A 382 11.11 -2.78 -10.93
C LEU A 382 10.69 -1.67 -11.91
N PRO A 383 11.27 -1.59 -13.13
CA PRO A 383 11.05 -0.47 -14.04
C PRO A 383 9.62 -0.39 -14.58
N HIS A 384 8.90 -1.51 -14.64
CA HIS A 384 7.56 -1.58 -15.23
C HIS A 384 6.44 -1.70 -14.17
N TYR A 385 6.77 -2.09 -12.94
CA TYR A 385 5.84 -2.10 -11.83
C TYR A 385 5.69 -0.66 -11.27
N THR A 386 4.61 0.02 -11.65
CA THR A 386 4.45 1.46 -11.42
C THR A 386 3.46 1.78 -10.30
N ILE A 387 3.85 2.71 -9.43
CA ILE A 387 2.96 3.39 -8.47
C ILE A 387 2.87 4.89 -8.80
N TRP A 388 1.79 5.53 -8.35
CA TRP A 388 1.45 6.90 -8.73
C TRP A 388 1.49 7.83 -7.52
N HIS A 389 2.37 8.81 -7.56
CA HIS A 389 2.44 9.90 -6.60
C HIS A 389 1.41 10.99 -6.93
N ALA A 390 0.83 11.62 -5.91
CA ALA A 390 -0.11 12.72 -6.10
C ALA A 390 0.51 13.89 -6.87
N TYR A 391 -0.30 14.53 -7.71
CA TYR A 391 0.08 15.77 -8.37
C TYR A 391 -0.07 16.97 -7.42
N GLU A 392 1.04 17.67 -7.18
CA GLU A 392 1.06 18.94 -6.46
C GLU A 392 1.21 20.09 -7.48
N PRO A 393 0.17 20.91 -7.70
CA PRO A 393 0.24 22.01 -8.66
C PRO A 393 1.22 23.09 -8.21
N SER A 394 2.07 23.57 -9.13
CA SER A 394 2.88 24.77 -8.89
C SER A 394 2.00 26.03 -8.87
N GLU A 395 2.55 27.17 -8.42
CA GLU A 395 1.83 28.44 -8.45
C GLU A 395 1.36 28.82 -9.86
N ASP A 396 2.15 28.51 -10.88
CA ASP A 396 1.79 28.79 -12.27
C ASP A 396 0.71 27.82 -12.78
N ASP A 397 0.73 26.56 -12.33
CA ASP A 397 -0.34 25.61 -12.62
C ASP A 397 -1.66 26.05 -11.99
N ILE A 398 -1.62 26.56 -10.75
CA ILE A 398 -2.80 27.11 -10.07
C ILE A 398 -3.38 28.28 -10.87
N LYS A 399 -2.55 29.23 -11.30
CA LYS A 399 -2.98 30.37 -12.15
C LYS A 399 -3.61 29.88 -13.46
N HIS A 400 -3.00 28.88 -14.10
CA HIS A 400 -3.51 28.32 -15.34
C HIS A 400 -4.86 27.61 -15.13
N MET A 401 -5.00 26.81 -14.08
CA MET A 401 -6.26 26.17 -13.71
C MET A 401 -7.37 27.17 -13.41
N GLU A 402 -7.05 28.26 -12.70
CA GLU A 402 -8.00 29.35 -12.45
C GLU A 402 -8.45 30.03 -13.74
N GLN A 403 -7.54 30.27 -14.68
CA GLN A 403 -7.88 30.84 -15.98
C GLN A 403 -8.81 29.90 -16.77
N MET A 404 -8.45 28.62 -16.88
CA MET A 404 -9.26 27.61 -17.55
C MET A 404 -10.66 27.50 -16.94
N LYS A 405 -10.77 27.56 -15.61
CA LYS A 405 -12.06 27.55 -14.91
C LYS A 405 -12.89 28.79 -15.21
N ARG A 406 -12.28 29.98 -15.31
CA ARG A 406 -12.98 31.22 -15.70
C ARG A 406 -13.49 31.15 -17.13
N GLU A 407 -12.68 30.61 -18.06
CA GLU A 407 -13.07 30.42 -19.45
C GLU A 407 -14.21 29.40 -19.60
N GLN A 408 -14.17 28.29 -18.84
CA GLN A 408 -15.25 27.31 -18.78
C GLN A 408 -16.56 27.92 -18.27
N LEU A 409 -16.51 28.65 -17.16
CA LEU A 409 -17.69 29.33 -16.60
C LEU A 409 -18.27 30.37 -17.57
N ALA A 410 -17.43 31.13 -18.27
CA ALA A 410 -17.88 32.08 -19.28
C ALA A 410 -18.55 31.38 -20.45
N ARG A 411 -17.98 30.26 -20.94
CA ARG A 411 -18.57 29.46 -22.00
C ARG A 411 -19.90 28.83 -21.59
N GLU A 412 -20.01 28.29 -20.38
CA GLU A 412 -21.27 27.77 -19.85
C GLU A 412 -22.34 28.85 -19.73
N GLN A 413 -21.96 30.07 -19.32
CA GLN A 413 -22.86 31.22 -19.28
C GLN A 413 -23.31 31.62 -20.69
N GLU A 414 -22.40 31.69 -21.66
CA GLU A 414 -22.75 31.96 -23.06
C GLU A 414 -23.67 30.88 -23.64
N GLU A 415 -23.43 29.60 -23.35
CA GLU A 415 -24.26 28.49 -23.80
C GLU A 415 -25.65 28.55 -23.16
N LYS A 416 -25.74 28.89 -21.85
CA LYS A 416 -27.01 29.17 -21.17
C LYS A 416 -27.75 30.36 -21.78
N GLU A 417 -27.06 31.47 -22.03
CA GLU A 417 -27.66 32.65 -22.67
C GLU A 417 -28.14 32.34 -24.09
N LYS A 418 -27.36 31.57 -24.87
CA LYS A 418 -27.75 31.14 -26.22
C LYS A 418 -28.97 30.23 -26.15
N ALA A 419 -29.03 29.31 -25.19
CA ALA A 419 -30.19 28.46 -24.95
C ALA A 419 -31.43 29.27 -24.55
N GLU A 420 -31.31 30.23 -23.64
CA GLU A 420 -32.40 31.13 -23.24
C GLU A 420 -32.88 32.02 -24.39
N LYS A 421 -31.96 32.58 -25.18
CA LYS A 421 -32.28 33.37 -26.37
C LYS A 421 -32.99 32.51 -27.41
N ALA A 422 -32.54 31.27 -27.64
CA ALA A 422 -33.21 30.33 -28.53
C ALA A 422 -34.61 29.95 -28.04
N GLN A 423 -34.79 29.76 -26.73
CA GLN A 423 -36.10 29.51 -26.13
C GLN A 423 -37.04 30.71 -26.30
N LYS A 424 -36.59 31.92 -25.95
CA LYS A 424 -37.36 33.17 -26.15
C LYS A 424 -37.71 33.39 -27.62
N LEU A 425 -36.80 33.08 -28.53
CA LEU A 425 -37.06 33.16 -29.98
C LEU A 425 -38.14 32.15 -30.38
N LYS A 426 -38.07 30.91 -29.90
CA LYS A 426 -39.08 29.87 -30.17
C LYS A 426 -40.46 30.26 -29.62
N GLU A 427 -40.51 30.84 -28.42
CA GLU A 427 -41.75 31.38 -27.82
C GLU A 427 -42.28 32.58 -28.61
N SER A 428 -41.41 33.49 -29.04
CA SER A 428 -41.79 34.70 -29.77
C SER A 428 -42.19 34.44 -31.24
N PHE A 429 -41.57 33.46 -31.91
CA PHE A 429 -41.85 33.11 -33.32
C PHE A 429 -42.80 31.91 -33.46
N GLY A 430 -43.11 31.19 -32.38
CA GLY A 430 -44.10 30.11 -32.38
C GLY A 430 -45.51 30.59 -32.76
N ASP A 431 -45.85 31.84 -32.46
CA ASP A 431 -47.16 32.43 -32.76
C ASP A 431 -47.26 33.01 -34.18
N ALA A 432 -46.11 33.42 -34.76
CA ALA A 432 -46.06 34.02 -36.10
C ALA A 432 -46.38 33.03 -37.24
N THR A 433 -46.24 31.73 -37.00
CA THR A 433 -46.50 30.69 -38.00
C THR A 433 -48.00 30.53 -38.28
N GLY A 434 -48.84 30.61 -37.24
CA GLY A 434 -50.30 30.57 -37.40
C GLY A 434 -50.86 31.83 -38.06
N GLN A 435 -50.28 33.00 -37.74
CA GLN A 435 -50.69 34.28 -38.32
C GLN A 435 -50.29 34.39 -39.81
N TRP A 436 -49.11 33.89 -40.17
CA TRP A 436 -48.66 33.80 -41.57
C TRP A 436 -49.53 32.88 -42.44
N GLU A 437 -49.96 31.72 -41.92
CA GLU A 437 -50.87 30.83 -42.66
C GLU A 437 -52.24 31.44 -42.91
N GLN A 438 -52.77 32.20 -41.93
CA GLN A 438 -54.01 32.96 -42.05
C GLN A 438 -53.88 34.09 -43.09
N ASP A 439 -52.77 34.84 -43.07
CA ASP A 439 -52.52 35.90 -44.05
C ASP A 439 -52.33 35.35 -45.47
N LYS A 440 -51.67 34.20 -45.62
CA LYS A 440 -51.51 33.51 -46.91
C LYS A 440 -52.85 33.06 -47.49
N THR A 441 -53.73 32.50 -46.65
CA THR A 441 -55.09 32.11 -47.09
C THR A 441 -55.97 33.33 -47.38
N ALA A 442 -55.86 34.40 -46.58
CA ALA A 442 -56.55 35.65 -46.85
C ALA A 442 -56.13 36.27 -48.20
N MET A 443 -54.84 36.31 -48.50
CA MET A 443 -54.34 36.79 -49.79
C MET A 443 -54.81 35.93 -50.98
N GLN A 444 -54.80 34.60 -50.84
CA GLN A 444 -55.32 33.72 -51.89
C GLN A 444 -56.82 33.95 -52.12
N ASN A 445 -57.60 34.17 -51.07
CA ASN A 445 -59.02 34.47 -51.17
C ASN A 445 -59.29 35.83 -51.84
N ILE A 446 -58.48 36.86 -51.55
CA ILE A 446 -58.54 38.16 -52.22
C ILE A 446 -58.23 38.02 -53.71
N ALA A 447 -57.18 37.28 -54.08
CA ALA A 447 -56.82 37.03 -55.48
C ALA A 447 -57.92 36.27 -56.25
N VAL A 448 -58.61 35.33 -55.60
CA VAL A 448 -59.77 34.62 -56.18
C VAL A 448 -60.98 35.56 -56.32
N GLN A 449 -61.21 36.45 -55.35
CA GLN A 449 -62.28 37.45 -55.45
C GLN A 449 -62.03 38.49 -56.55
N GLU A 450 -60.78 38.95 -56.73
CA GLU A 450 -60.43 39.85 -57.83
C GLU A 450 -60.58 39.17 -59.19
N LYS A 451 -60.14 37.90 -59.32
CA LYS A 451 -60.41 37.10 -60.53
C LYS A 451 -61.90 36.93 -60.79
N LYS A 452 -62.73 36.71 -59.75
CA LYS A 452 -64.19 36.63 -59.88
C LYS A 452 -64.83 37.97 -60.25
N LYS A 453 -64.34 39.10 -59.72
CA LYS A 453 -64.79 40.45 -60.12
C LYS A 453 -64.40 40.77 -61.56
N GLY A 454 -63.19 40.41 -61.99
CA GLY A 454 -62.76 40.51 -63.38
C GLY A 454 -63.59 39.63 -64.33
N ALA A 455 -63.91 38.41 -63.92
CA ALA A 455 -64.77 37.50 -64.68
C ALA A 455 -66.24 37.97 -64.74
N ALA A 456 -66.77 38.57 -63.67
CA ALA A 456 -68.12 39.15 -63.65
C ALA A 456 -68.22 40.43 -64.51
N ALA A 457 -67.17 41.26 -64.54
CA ALA A 457 -67.07 42.41 -65.43
C ALA A 457 -66.94 41.98 -66.90
N ALA A 458 -66.20 40.89 -67.19
CA ALA A 458 -66.11 40.31 -68.53
C ALA A 458 -67.42 39.63 -68.97
N ALA A 459 -68.15 38.97 -68.07
CA ALA A 459 -69.46 38.38 -68.34
C ALA A 459 -70.56 39.44 -68.57
N ALA A 460 -70.50 40.59 -67.87
CA ALA A 460 -71.40 41.71 -68.12
C ALA A 460 -71.12 42.41 -69.47
N ALA A 461 -69.86 42.41 -69.93
CA ALA A 461 -69.49 42.91 -71.26
C ALA A 461 -69.86 41.94 -72.41
N ALA A 462 -70.01 40.64 -72.13
CA ALA A 462 -70.30 39.60 -73.13
C ALA A 462 -71.79 39.44 -73.51
N VAL A 463 -72.73 40.03 -72.75
CA VAL A 463 -74.18 39.91 -73.05
C VAL A 463 -74.67 40.91 -74.12
N VAL A 464 -73.83 41.84 -74.60
CA VAL A 464 -74.22 42.86 -75.60
C VAL A 464 -73.72 42.54 -77.03
N LYS A 465 -72.90 41.50 -77.24
CA LYS A 465 -72.39 41.17 -78.58
C LYS A 465 -72.57 39.69 -78.92
N ASP A 466 -73.79 39.33 -79.30
CA ASP A 466 -73.99 38.19 -80.20
C ASP A 466 -75.11 38.48 -81.22
N LYS A 467 -74.73 39.23 -82.27
CA LYS A 467 -75.32 39.14 -83.60
C LYS A 467 -74.17 39.24 -84.60
N THR A 468 -74.10 38.24 -85.50
CA THR A 468 -73.20 38.09 -86.67
C THR A 468 -71.75 37.78 -86.31
N GLY A 469 -71.06 36.76 -86.83
CA GLY A 469 -71.35 35.77 -87.85
C GLY A 469 -70.02 35.33 -88.51
N ALA A 470 -69.84 34.01 -88.64
CA ALA A 470 -69.06 33.28 -89.65
C ALA A 470 -67.52 33.41 -89.79
N GLN A 471 -66.88 32.23 -89.67
CA GLN A 471 -66.10 31.50 -90.71
C GLN A 471 -64.60 31.23 -90.54
N ALA A 472 -64.27 29.96 -90.86
CA ALA A 472 -63.01 29.35 -91.35
C ALA A 472 -61.89 29.08 -90.33
N ALA A 473 -61.64 27.81 -89.96
CA ALA A 473 -60.70 26.85 -90.61
C ALA A 473 -59.27 26.96 -90.02
N ALA A 474 -58.38 25.98 -89.93
CA ALA A 474 -58.32 24.51 -89.99
C ALA A 474 -56.88 24.13 -89.52
N GLY A 475 -56.66 22.91 -89.01
CA GLY A 475 -55.33 22.32 -88.68
C GLY A 475 -55.14 22.07 -87.16
N LYS A 476 -55.27 20.88 -86.55
CA LYS A 476 -54.62 19.55 -86.77
C LYS A 476 -53.09 19.68 -86.63
N VAL A 477 -52.31 19.02 -85.76
CA VAL A 477 -52.24 17.65 -85.17
C VAL A 477 -51.29 17.78 -83.94
N GLU A 478 -51.59 17.30 -82.72
CA GLU A 478 -51.11 16.03 -82.09
C GLU A 478 -49.57 15.81 -82.21
N GLU A 479 -48.80 15.27 -81.26
CA GLU A 479 -49.04 14.51 -80.03
C GLU A 479 -47.68 14.39 -79.27
N LEU A 480 -47.77 14.33 -77.93
CA LEU A 480 -47.14 13.40 -76.98
C LEU A 480 -45.63 13.06 -76.93
N GLY A 481 -45.21 12.80 -75.68
CA GLY A 481 -44.18 11.81 -75.30
C GLY A 481 -42.91 12.45 -74.73
N GLU A 482 -42.80 12.73 -73.43
CA GLU A 482 -42.53 11.82 -72.31
C GLU A 482 -41.09 11.23 -72.26
N GLN A 483 -40.48 11.36 -71.07
CA GLN A 483 -39.42 10.54 -70.43
C GLN A 483 -38.00 11.09 -70.22
N ASN A 484 -37.69 11.20 -68.92
CA ASN A 484 -36.54 10.67 -68.17
C ASN A 484 -35.09 11.00 -68.55
N GLY A 485 -34.32 11.32 -67.50
CA GLY A 485 -33.06 10.61 -67.24
C GLY A 485 -31.83 11.49 -66.95
N GLY A 486 -31.49 11.57 -65.65
CA GLY A 486 -30.15 11.43 -65.08
C GLY A 486 -28.94 12.14 -65.70
N LEU A 487 -28.27 12.98 -64.90
CA LEU A 487 -26.83 13.20 -65.04
C LEU A 487 -26.14 13.12 -63.67
N GLU A 488 -25.23 12.16 -63.56
CA GLU A 488 -24.20 12.02 -62.54
C GLU A 488 -22.95 12.87 -62.86
N ALA A 489 -22.27 13.24 -61.78
CA ALA A 489 -20.81 13.30 -61.57
C ALA A 489 -19.93 14.36 -62.29
N LYS A 490 -19.31 15.20 -61.43
CA LYS A 490 -17.91 15.68 -61.35
C LYS A 490 -17.98 16.98 -60.52
N THR A 491 -17.32 17.17 -59.38
CA THR A 491 -15.95 16.84 -58.97
C THR A 491 -15.87 16.98 -57.45
#